data_AF-A0A1E4C8G3-F1
#
_entry.id   AF-A0A1E4C8G3-F1
#
_cell.length_a   1.000
_cell.length_b   1.000
_cell.length_c   1.000
_cell.angle_alpha   90.00
_cell.angle_beta   90.00
_cell.angle_gamma   90.00
#
_symmetry.space_group_name_H-M   'P 1'
#
loop_
_entity.id
_entity.type
_entity.pdbx_description
1 polymer ?
#
loop_
_entity_poly.entity_id
_entity_poly.type
_entity_poly.pdbx_seq_one_letter_code
_entity_poly.pdbx_strand_id
1 'polypeptide(L)'
;MDVMTTADEHPVKSGGELSRLDAAAALATGDPAAAFDLLPWLGTSIDADAAARRFDAWGLSTVIDENTGTSVVAASVFRALHERAGIDARFPVGNAGLLHVYGYLLSTTPTPYGLKRERWLDGDLARAYGLAADAFLPWAVPTGETLLARVAAAAAALVERTPVRRQRVHDTEAVIAIGRAAASGPSALAYALINGGIQRLITTFPVASPAAVLDEVDAAAPRLRWNAVA
;
A
#
# COMPACT_ATOMS: atom_id res chain seq x y z
N MET A 1 27.15 35.57 -5.66
CA MET A 1 25.97 34.85 -5.14
C MET A 1 25.79 33.67 -6.07
N ASP A 2 26.48 32.57 -5.77
CA ASP A 2 26.40 31.34 -6.54
C ASP A 2 25.10 30.63 -6.21
N VAL A 3 24.34 30.33 -7.26
CA VAL A 3 23.17 29.47 -7.19
C VAL A 3 23.69 28.05 -6.99
N MET A 4 23.57 27.57 -5.76
CA MET A 4 23.83 26.18 -5.41
C MET A 4 22.71 25.33 -6.01
N THR A 5 22.94 24.82 -7.21
CA THR A 5 22.13 23.78 -7.84
C THR A 5 22.14 22.55 -6.93
N THR A 6 21.02 22.25 -6.28
CA THR A 6 20.83 21.02 -5.52
C THR A 6 20.85 19.85 -6.49
N ALA A 7 21.85 18.98 -6.34
CA ALA A 7 21.91 17.67 -6.96
C ALA A 7 20.83 16.74 -6.37
N ASP A 8 20.38 15.81 -7.21
CA ASP A 8 19.58 14.60 -6.91
C ASP A 8 18.04 14.73 -6.80
N GLU A 9 17.41 15.19 -7.89
CA GLU A 9 16.12 14.63 -8.34
C GLU A 9 16.37 13.65 -9.50
N HIS A 10 17.10 12.56 -9.25
CA HIS A 10 17.07 11.44 -10.19
C HIS A 10 15.64 10.86 -10.19
N PRO A 11 14.95 10.74 -11.34
CA PRO A 11 13.71 10.00 -11.37
C PRO A 11 14.01 8.58 -10.90
N VAL A 12 13.44 8.20 -9.75
CA VAL A 12 13.51 6.84 -9.18
C VAL A 12 13.03 5.78 -10.18
N LYS A 13 12.29 6.20 -11.21
CA LYS A 13 11.60 5.34 -12.19
C LYS A 13 12.50 5.02 -13.38
N SER A 14 12.81 3.74 -13.58
CA SER A 14 13.36 3.23 -14.84
C SER A 14 12.29 3.34 -15.93
N GLY A 15 12.52 4.20 -16.94
CA GLY A 15 11.50 4.55 -17.94
C GLY A 15 10.82 3.36 -18.62
N GLY A 16 11.56 2.27 -18.86
CA GLY A 16 11.01 1.06 -19.46
C GLY A 16 10.00 0.30 -18.59
N GLU A 17 10.26 0.14 -17.28
CA GLU A 17 9.33 -0.56 -16.37
C GLU A 17 8.08 0.28 -16.10
N LEU A 18 8.24 1.60 -15.99
CA LEU A 18 7.11 2.50 -15.83
C LEU A 18 6.18 2.44 -17.05
N SER A 19 6.73 2.48 -18.26
CA SER A 19 5.92 2.36 -19.49
C SER A 19 5.20 1.02 -19.58
N ARG A 20 5.82 -0.09 -19.14
CA ARG A 20 5.12 -1.39 -19.06
C ARG A 20 4.00 -1.38 -18.02
N LEU A 21 4.22 -0.76 -16.86
CA LEU A 21 3.18 -0.61 -15.85
C LEU A 21 1.99 0.22 -16.36
N ASP A 22 2.26 1.30 -17.09
CA ASP A 22 1.21 2.11 -17.72
C ASP A 22 0.41 1.31 -18.76
N ALA A 23 1.10 0.55 -19.63
CA ALA A 23 0.45 -0.32 -20.60
C ALA A 23 -0.39 -1.41 -19.93
N ALA A 24 0.13 -2.04 -18.88
CA ALA A 24 -0.60 -3.05 -18.11
C ALA A 24 -1.83 -2.47 -17.42
N ALA A 25 -1.72 -1.30 -16.79
CA ALA A 25 -2.84 -0.64 -16.13
C ALA A 25 -3.96 -0.26 -17.11
N ALA A 26 -3.61 0.12 -18.35
CA ALA A 26 -4.59 0.39 -19.41
C ALA A 26 -5.36 -0.87 -19.85
N LEU A 27 -4.71 -2.04 -19.84
CA LEU A 27 -5.34 -3.31 -20.20
C LEU A 27 -6.14 -3.95 -19.06
N ALA A 28 -5.70 -3.75 -17.82
CA ALA A 28 -6.11 -4.55 -16.66
C ALA A 28 -7.62 -4.69 -16.48
N THR A 29 -8.41 -3.66 -16.78
CA THR A 29 -9.87 -3.72 -16.63
C THR A 29 -10.53 -4.69 -17.63
N GLY A 30 -10.07 -4.68 -18.88
CA GLY A 30 -10.63 -5.50 -19.96
C GLY A 30 -9.98 -6.88 -20.09
N ASP A 31 -8.67 -6.95 -19.86
CA ASP A 31 -7.86 -8.16 -19.96
C ASP A 31 -6.80 -8.22 -18.84
N PRO A 32 -7.19 -8.66 -17.62
CA PRO A 32 -6.25 -8.84 -16.52
C PRO A 32 -5.10 -9.80 -16.84
N ALA A 33 -5.34 -10.82 -17.68
CA ALA A 33 -4.32 -11.81 -18.03
C ALA A 33 -3.21 -11.14 -18.86
N ALA A 34 -3.58 -10.42 -19.93
CA ALA A 34 -2.62 -9.66 -20.73
C ALA A 34 -1.88 -8.59 -19.90
N ALA A 35 -2.57 -7.94 -18.95
CA ALA A 35 -1.92 -7.00 -18.03
C ALA A 35 -0.86 -7.68 -17.15
N PHE A 36 -1.12 -8.90 -16.66
CA PHE A 36 -0.16 -9.65 -15.85
C PHE A 36 1.02 -10.15 -16.69
N ASP A 37 0.80 -10.53 -17.94
CA ASP A 37 1.85 -10.96 -18.87
C ASP A 37 2.86 -9.84 -19.16
N LEU A 38 2.40 -8.58 -19.18
CA LEU A 38 3.28 -7.41 -19.32
C LEU A 38 4.12 -7.13 -18.07
N LEU A 39 3.76 -7.71 -16.91
CA LEU A 39 4.42 -7.51 -15.62
C LEU A 39 4.85 -8.86 -15.01
N PRO A 40 5.87 -9.56 -15.56
CA PRO A 40 6.28 -10.87 -15.04
C PRO A 40 6.66 -10.85 -13.54
N TRP A 41 7.16 -9.73 -13.04
CA TRP A 41 7.47 -9.54 -11.62
C TRP A 41 6.22 -9.54 -10.72
N LEU A 42 5.07 -9.08 -11.22
CA LEU A 42 3.83 -9.01 -10.44
C LEU A 42 3.37 -10.42 -10.11
N GLY A 43 3.34 -11.25 -11.14
CA GLY A 43 2.95 -12.63 -11.01
C GLY A 43 3.88 -13.42 -10.09
N THR A 44 5.18 -13.33 -10.35
CA THR A 44 6.21 -13.97 -9.53
C THR A 44 6.12 -13.56 -8.06
N SER A 45 5.80 -12.28 -7.79
CA SER A 45 5.65 -11.78 -6.42
C SER A 45 4.42 -12.36 -5.72
N ILE A 46 3.26 -12.35 -6.39
CA ILE A 46 2.01 -12.91 -5.83
C ILE A 46 2.20 -14.40 -5.51
N ASP A 47 2.81 -15.15 -6.41
CA ASP A 47 3.04 -16.59 -6.24
C ASP A 47 3.99 -16.85 -5.05
N ALA A 48 5.08 -16.05 -4.94
CA ALA A 48 6.02 -16.14 -3.82
C ALA A 48 5.39 -15.75 -2.48
N ASP A 49 4.52 -14.74 -2.45
CA ASP A 49 3.83 -14.30 -1.24
C ASP A 49 2.75 -15.28 -0.79
N ALA A 50 2.03 -15.90 -1.74
CA ALA A 50 1.08 -16.96 -1.47
C ALA A 50 1.79 -18.19 -0.88
N ALA A 51 2.88 -18.63 -1.52
CA ALA A 51 3.69 -19.77 -1.05
C ALA A 51 4.27 -19.54 0.36
N ALA A 52 4.69 -18.30 0.66
CA ALA A 52 5.20 -17.91 1.97
C ALA A 52 4.10 -17.49 2.97
N ARG A 53 2.81 -17.62 2.61
CA ARG A 53 1.65 -17.22 3.43
C ARG A 53 1.70 -15.76 3.92
N ARG A 54 2.35 -14.85 3.18
CA ARG A 54 2.53 -13.46 3.65
C ARG A 54 1.23 -12.66 3.69
N PHE A 55 0.21 -13.08 2.94
CA PHE A 55 -1.12 -12.47 2.98
C PHE A 55 -1.82 -12.63 4.33
N ASP A 56 -1.45 -13.60 5.18
CA ASP A 56 -2.04 -13.81 6.51
C ASP A 56 -1.78 -12.65 7.47
N ALA A 57 -0.69 -11.91 7.23
CA ALA A 57 -0.30 -10.72 7.98
C ALA A 57 -1.17 -9.50 7.64
N TRP A 58 -2.07 -9.61 6.65
CA TRP A 58 -2.92 -8.53 6.18
C TRP A 58 -4.39 -8.81 6.45
N GLY A 59 -5.11 -7.77 6.86
CA GLY A 59 -6.54 -7.84 7.17
C GLY A 59 -7.40 -7.73 5.92
N LEU A 60 -8.68 -7.43 6.12
CA LEU A 60 -9.62 -7.21 5.03
C LEU A 60 -9.74 -5.72 4.71
N SER A 61 -9.84 -5.42 3.42
CA SER A 61 -10.08 -4.07 2.93
C SER A 61 -11.12 -4.08 1.83
N THR A 62 -11.91 -3.01 1.75
CA THR A 62 -12.74 -2.72 0.58
C THR A 62 -11.92 -2.02 -0.50
N VAL A 63 -12.26 -2.24 -1.77
CA VAL A 63 -11.73 -1.46 -2.91
C VAL A 63 -12.52 -0.18 -3.18
N ILE A 64 -13.60 0.07 -2.42
CA ILE A 64 -14.34 1.33 -2.50
C ILE A 64 -13.55 2.40 -1.76
N ASP A 65 -13.18 3.49 -2.44
CA ASP A 65 -12.46 4.59 -1.83
C ASP A 65 -13.37 5.43 -0.93
N GLU A 66 -12.93 5.69 0.29
CA GLU A 66 -13.68 6.46 1.29
C GLU A 66 -14.00 7.90 0.85
N ASN A 67 -13.21 8.51 -0.04
CA ASN A 67 -13.40 9.90 -0.46
C ASN A 67 -14.30 10.01 -1.70
N THR A 68 -14.18 9.07 -2.64
CA THR A 68 -14.95 9.12 -3.90
C THR A 68 -16.19 8.23 -3.90
N GLY A 69 -16.26 7.24 -3.01
CA GLY A 69 -17.31 6.21 -3.04
C GLY A 69 -17.24 5.28 -4.26
N THR A 70 -16.15 5.33 -5.02
CA THR A 70 -15.96 4.54 -6.25
C THR A 70 -14.93 3.44 -6.06
N SER A 71 -15.05 2.37 -6.85
CA SER A 71 -14.08 1.28 -6.84
C SER A 71 -12.76 1.74 -7.45
N VAL A 72 -11.67 1.66 -6.70
CA VAL A 72 -10.32 2.00 -7.20
C VAL A 72 -9.62 0.83 -7.87
N VAL A 73 -10.18 -0.38 -7.76
CA VAL A 73 -9.74 -1.57 -8.50
C VAL A 73 -10.96 -2.14 -9.22
N ALA A 74 -10.85 -2.41 -10.52
CA ALA A 74 -11.93 -3.02 -11.28
C ALA A 74 -12.24 -4.44 -10.75
N ALA A 75 -13.50 -4.86 -10.81
CA ALA A 75 -13.91 -6.18 -10.32
C ALA A 75 -13.18 -7.35 -11.03
N SER A 76 -12.86 -7.19 -12.32
CA SER A 76 -12.06 -8.14 -13.10
C SER A 76 -10.63 -8.28 -12.55
N VAL A 77 -9.98 -7.17 -12.25
CA VAL A 77 -8.64 -7.12 -11.64
C VAL A 77 -8.67 -7.68 -10.23
N PHE A 78 -9.66 -7.30 -9.42
CA PHE A 78 -9.87 -7.84 -8.07
C PHE A 78 -9.90 -9.38 -8.11
N ARG A 79 -10.72 -9.94 -9.01
CA ARG A 79 -10.88 -11.38 -9.15
C ARG A 79 -9.58 -12.05 -9.60
N ALA A 80 -8.94 -11.53 -10.65
CA ALA A 80 -7.70 -12.10 -11.17
C ALA A 80 -6.56 -12.12 -10.15
N LEU A 81 -6.44 -11.07 -9.32
CA LEU A 81 -5.46 -11.03 -8.24
C LEU A 81 -5.73 -12.10 -7.19
N HIS A 82 -6.99 -12.22 -6.72
CA HIS A 82 -7.35 -13.17 -5.66
C HIS A 82 -7.29 -14.63 -6.14
N GLU A 83 -7.72 -14.90 -7.37
CA GLU A 83 -7.60 -16.21 -8.02
C GLU A 83 -6.13 -16.64 -8.09
N ARG A 84 -5.23 -15.75 -8.52
CA ARG A 84 -3.79 -16.05 -8.55
C ARG A 84 -3.21 -16.28 -7.17
N ALA A 85 -3.60 -15.48 -6.18
CA ALA A 85 -3.12 -15.62 -4.81
C ALA A 85 -3.70 -16.85 -4.08
N GLY A 86 -4.69 -17.55 -4.67
CA GLY A 86 -5.40 -18.65 -4.02
C GLY A 86 -6.22 -18.22 -2.80
N ILE A 87 -6.70 -16.98 -2.79
CA ILE A 87 -7.47 -16.39 -1.69
C ILE A 87 -8.94 -16.33 -2.08
N ASP A 88 -9.81 -16.97 -1.30
CA ASP A 88 -11.26 -16.82 -1.44
C ASP A 88 -11.69 -15.45 -0.91
N ALA A 89 -12.23 -14.61 -1.79
CA ALA A 89 -12.66 -13.25 -1.48
C ALA A 89 -13.84 -12.83 -2.34
N ARG A 90 -14.72 -11.99 -1.78
CA ARG A 90 -15.93 -11.53 -2.45
C ARG A 90 -15.88 -10.01 -2.66
N PHE A 91 -15.87 -9.60 -3.93
CA PHE A 91 -15.94 -8.19 -4.30
C PHE A 91 -17.09 -7.46 -3.55
N PRO A 92 -16.87 -6.26 -2.98
CA PRO A 92 -15.66 -5.43 -3.10
C PRO A 92 -14.61 -5.62 -1.99
N VAL A 93 -14.73 -6.67 -1.16
CA VAL A 93 -13.87 -6.87 0.02
C VAL A 93 -12.90 -8.02 -0.20
N GLY A 94 -11.62 -7.79 0.06
CA GLY A 94 -10.56 -8.79 -0.11
C GLY A 94 -9.35 -8.53 0.77
N ASN A 95 -8.26 -9.25 0.51
CA ASN A 95 -7.03 -9.13 1.30
C ASN A 95 -6.38 -7.75 1.11
N ALA A 96 -6.13 -7.04 2.21
CA ALA A 96 -5.63 -5.69 2.16
C ALA A 96 -4.24 -5.59 1.53
N GLY A 97 -3.35 -6.55 1.78
CA GLY A 97 -2.01 -6.58 1.17
C GLY A 97 -2.12 -6.70 -0.35
N LEU A 98 -2.93 -7.65 -0.82
CA LEU A 98 -3.15 -7.85 -2.25
C LEU A 98 -3.76 -6.61 -2.92
N LEU A 99 -4.75 -5.98 -2.29
CA LEU A 99 -5.43 -4.80 -2.83
C LEU A 99 -4.56 -3.53 -2.81
N HIS A 100 -3.99 -3.18 -1.67
CA HIS A 100 -3.24 -1.93 -1.50
C HIS A 100 -1.86 -2.01 -2.15
N VAL A 101 -1.18 -3.15 -2.09
CA VAL A 101 0.17 -3.31 -2.65
C VAL A 101 0.12 -3.59 -4.15
N TYR A 102 -0.61 -4.63 -4.56
CA TYR A 102 -0.65 -5.05 -5.96
C TYR A 102 -1.79 -4.43 -6.76
N GLY A 103 -3.00 -4.37 -6.20
CA GLY A 103 -4.16 -3.80 -6.87
C GLY A 103 -3.98 -2.32 -7.25
N TYR A 104 -3.39 -1.52 -6.37
CA TYR A 104 -3.15 -0.10 -6.66
C TYR A 104 -2.20 0.14 -7.82
N LEU A 105 -1.24 -0.75 -8.08
CA LEU A 105 -0.32 -0.62 -9.22
C LEU A 105 -1.05 -0.59 -10.56
N LEU A 106 -2.17 -1.33 -10.67
CA LEU A 106 -3.01 -1.41 -11.86
C LEU A 106 -4.18 -0.41 -11.84
N SER A 107 -4.30 0.40 -10.78
CA SER A 107 -5.33 1.43 -10.68
C SER A 107 -4.90 2.70 -11.42
N THR A 108 -5.76 3.16 -12.34
CA THR A 108 -5.62 4.45 -13.02
C THR A 108 -6.60 5.51 -12.51
N THR A 109 -7.38 5.18 -11.48
CA THR A 109 -8.40 6.07 -10.91
C THR A 109 -7.72 7.24 -10.16
N PRO A 110 -7.93 8.50 -10.58
CA PRO A 110 -7.44 9.64 -9.84
C PRO A 110 -8.11 9.75 -8.48
N THR A 111 -7.35 10.13 -7.46
CA THR A 111 -7.86 10.54 -6.15
C THR A 111 -7.49 12.00 -5.89
N PRO A 112 -8.05 12.66 -4.87
CA PRO A 112 -7.59 14.00 -4.47
C PRO A 112 -6.09 14.11 -4.16
N TYR A 113 -5.41 12.98 -3.95
CA TYR A 113 -4.00 12.89 -3.60
C TYR A 113 -3.12 12.33 -4.73
N GLY A 114 -3.61 12.31 -5.97
CA GLY A 114 -2.92 11.68 -7.11
C GLY A 114 -3.34 10.24 -7.35
N LEU A 115 -2.53 9.47 -8.06
CA LEU A 115 -2.79 8.06 -8.35
C LEU A 115 -2.32 7.19 -7.18
N LYS A 116 -3.14 6.23 -6.75
CA LYS A 116 -2.78 5.37 -5.60
C LYS A 116 -1.48 4.59 -5.80
N ARG A 117 -1.11 4.26 -7.05
CA ARG A 117 0.17 3.61 -7.40
C ARG A 117 1.40 4.46 -7.10
N GLU A 118 1.28 5.79 -7.09
CA GLU A 118 2.42 6.70 -6.88
C GLU A 118 3.10 6.46 -5.54
N ARG A 119 2.33 6.00 -4.53
CA ARG A 119 2.78 5.53 -3.23
C ARG A 119 4.00 4.60 -3.27
N TRP A 120 4.13 3.79 -4.32
CA TRP A 120 5.22 2.82 -4.48
C TRP A 120 6.32 3.32 -5.42
N LEU A 121 6.07 4.38 -6.18
CA LEU A 121 6.88 4.77 -7.34
C LEU A 121 7.65 6.09 -7.15
N ASP A 122 7.26 6.95 -6.20
CA ASP A 122 7.88 8.26 -5.94
C ASP A 122 9.02 8.21 -4.89
N GLY A 123 9.08 7.13 -4.13
CA GLY A 123 10.04 6.91 -3.05
C GLY A 123 9.75 7.68 -1.75
N ASP A 124 8.65 8.45 -1.67
CA ASP A 124 8.31 9.24 -0.48
C ASP A 124 8.02 8.35 0.72
N LEU A 125 7.26 7.27 0.49
CA LEU A 125 6.97 6.32 1.55
C LEU A 125 8.24 5.62 2.03
N ALA A 126 9.12 5.20 1.12
CA ALA A 126 10.39 4.57 1.47
C ALA A 126 11.27 5.51 2.32
N ARG A 127 11.41 6.77 1.91
CA ARG A 127 12.13 7.81 2.67
C ARG A 127 11.51 8.06 4.04
N ALA A 128 10.17 8.06 4.14
CA ALA A 128 9.47 8.24 5.41
C ALA A 128 9.79 7.12 6.42
N TYR A 129 10.01 5.89 5.93
CA TYR A 129 10.52 4.76 6.69
C TYR A 129 12.05 4.77 6.93
N GLY A 130 12.78 5.72 6.36
CA GLY A 130 14.25 5.81 6.46
C GLY A 130 15.00 4.87 5.50
N LEU A 131 14.34 4.42 4.43
CA LEU A 131 14.90 3.53 3.42
C LEU A 131 15.34 4.33 2.19
N ALA A 132 16.14 3.69 1.33
CA ALA A 132 16.45 4.21 0.00
C ALA A 132 15.16 4.42 -0.80
N ALA A 133 15.13 5.45 -1.65
CA ALA A 133 13.93 5.85 -2.40
C ALA A 133 13.35 4.74 -3.29
N ASP A 134 14.19 3.80 -3.72
CA ASP A 134 13.83 2.67 -4.57
C ASP A 134 13.41 1.41 -3.78
N ALA A 135 13.48 1.42 -2.45
CA ALA A 135 13.24 0.23 -1.61
C ALA A 135 11.84 -0.37 -1.80
N PHE A 136 10.85 0.44 -2.20
CA PHE A 136 9.49 0.00 -2.48
C PHE A 136 9.12 0.01 -3.97
N LEU A 137 10.09 0.14 -4.88
CA LEU A 137 9.80 -0.13 -6.28
C LEU A 137 9.39 -1.61 -6.46
N PRO A 138 8.28 -1.89 -7.17
CA PRO A 138 7.75 -3.25 -7.27
C PRO A 138 8.67 -4.18 -8.08
N TRP A 139 9.42 -3.63 -9.02
CA TRP A 139 10.40 -4.34 -9.84
C TRP A 139 11.83 -4.27 -9.29
N ALA A 140 12.07 -3.51 -8.21
CA ALA A 140 13.32 -3.63 -7.47
C ALA A 140 13.23 -4.93 -6.68
N VAL A 141 13.83 -5.98 -7.21
CA VAL A 141 14.05 -7.23 -6.48
C VAL A 141 15.49 -7.17 -5.96
N PRO A 142 15.76 -6.57 -4.78
CA PRO A 142 16.97 -6.99 -4.06
C PRO A 142 16.82 -8.50 -3.93
N THR A 143 17.81 -9.24 -4.42
CA THR A 143 17.79 -10.69 -4.62
C THR A 143 16.97 -11.43 -3.55
N GLY A 144 15.70 -11.73 -3.82
CA GLY A 144 14.86 -12.64 -3.04
C GLY A 144 13.57 -12.12 -2.39
N GLU A 145 13.32 -10.82 -2.22
CA GLU A 145 12.11 -10.34 -1.51
C GLU A 145 11.09 -9.62 -2.41
N THR A 146 9.81 -9.80 -2.11
CA THR A 146 8.68 -9.17 -2.81
C THR A 146 8.40 -7.77 -2.25
N LEU A 147 7.69 -6.93 -3.02
CA LEU A 147 7.23 -5.63 -2.51
C LEU A 147 6.39 -5.78 -1.23
N LEU A 148 5.44 -6.72 -1.21
CA LEU A 148 4.57 -6.94 -0.06
C LEU A 148 5.37 -7.34 1.18
N ALA A 149 6.39 -8.20 1.05
CA ALA A 149 7.26 -8.57 2.16
C ALA A 149 7.99 -7.36 2.75
N ARG A 150 8.61 -6.54 1.90
CA ARG A 150 9.35 -5.34 2.33
C ARG A 150 8.45 -4.31 3.01
N VAL A 151 7.27 -4.06 2.43
CA VAL A 151 6.28 -3.13 2.99
C VAL A 151 5.73 -3.65 4.31
N ALA A 152 5.40 -4.94 4.40
CA ALA A 152 4.89 -5.55 5.62
C ALA A 152 5.91 -5.47 6.77
N ALA A 153 7.19 -5.76 6.49
CA ALA A 153 8.25 -5.68 7.49
C ALA A 153 8.41 -4.25 8.04
N ALA A 154 8.45 -3.25 7.17
CA ALA A 154 8.57 -1.84 7.57
C ALA A 154 7.34 -1.36 8.38
N ALA A 155 6.13 -1.68 7.91
CA ALA A 155 4.89 -1.26 8.56
C ALA A 155 4.68 -1.96 9.92
N ALA A 156 4.97 -3.26 10.03
CA ALA A 156 4.88 -4.00 11.29
C ALA A 156 5.84 -3.42 12.33
N ALA A 157 7.10 -3.17 11.97
CA ALA A 157 8.07 -2.54 12.87
C ALA A 157 7.64 -1.15 13.34
N LEU A 158 6.96 -0.38 12.48
CA LEU A 158 6.41 0.92 12.88
C LEU A 158 5.24 0.76 13.87
N VAL A 159 4.33 -0.17 13.63
CA VAL A 159 3.21 -0.47 14.54
C VAL A 159 3.70 -0.88 15.92
N GLU A 160 4.77 -1.67 16.00
CA GLU A 160 5.36 -2.12 17.26
C GLU A 160 6.04 -0.98 18.04
N ARG A 161 6.81 -0.15 17.35
CA ARG A 161 7.64 0.88 18.02
C ARG A 161 6.89 2.16 18.35
N THR A 162 5.92 2.54 17.55
CA THR A 162 5.37 3.91 17.59
C THR A 162 3.85 3.95 17.43
N PRO A 163 3.07 3.16 18.20
CA PRO A 163 1.62 3.31 18.24
C PRO A 163 1.28 4.67 18.86
N VAL A 164 0.62 5.53 18.10
CA VAL A 164 0.22 6.89 18.55
C VAL A 164 -1.25 6.95 18.96
N ARG A 165 -2.10 6.05 18.44
CA ARG A 165 -3.50 5.89 18.84
C ARG A 165 -3.91 4.43 18.83
N ARG A 166 -4.79 4.09 19.77
CA ARG A 166 -5.54 2.82 19.81
C ARG A 166 -7.01 3.14 19.99
N GLN A 167 -7.87 2.58 19.15
CA GLN A 167 -9.31 2.79 19.20
C GLN A 167 -10.02 1.43 19.20
N ARG A 168 -10.94 1.21 20.14
CA ARG A 168 -11.77 0.00 20.16
C ARG A 168 -12.99 0.22 19.27
N VAL A 169 -13.22 -0.68 18.33
CA VAL A 169 -14.39 -0.71 17.44
C VAL A 169 -14.98 -2.11 17.50
N HIS A 170 -16.05 -2.28 18.27
CA HIS A 170 -16.59 -3.59 18.65
C HIS A 170 -15.49 -4.51 19.25
N ASP A 171 -15.30 -5.70 18.71
CA ASP A 171 -14.31 -6.68 19.15
C ASP A 171 -12.91 -6.48 18.54
N THR A 172 -12.74 -5.42 17.73
CA THR A 172 -11.49 -5.12 17.03
C THR A 172 -10.82 -3.88 17.62
N GLU A 173 -9.54 -3.98 17.92
CA GLU A 173 -8.71 -2.82 18.25
C GLU A 173 -7.98 -2.31 17.01
N ALA A 174 -8.25 -1.07 16.65
CA ALA A 174 -7.56 -0.35 15.59
C ALA A 174 -6.32 0.35 16.16
N VAL A 175 -5.16 0.13 15.54
CA VAL A 175 -3.87 0.73 15.93
C VAL A 175 -3.38 1.64 14.81
N ILE A 176 -3.12 2.89 15.16
CA ILE A 176 -2.50 3.88 14.28
C ILE A 176 -1.09 4.12 14.78
N ALA A 177 -0.10 3.89 13.94
CA ALA A 177 1.29 4.20 14.21
C ALA A 177 1.80 5.22 13.20
N ILE A 178 2.51 6.23 13.69
CA ILE A 178 3.06 7.29 12.85
C ILE A 178 4.50 7.54 13.29
N GLY A 179 5.42 7.56 12.34
CA GLY A 179 6.83 7.79 12.62
C GLY A 179 7.56 8.35 11.42
N ARG A 180 8.70 8.97 11.67
CA ARG A 180 9.61 9.46 10.63
C ARG A 180 11.03 9.13 11.03
N ALA A 181 11.84 8.72 10.05
CA ALA A 181 13.28 8.54 10.25
C ALA A 181 14.07 9.86 10.11
N ALA A 182 13.77 10.69 9.10
CA ALA A 182 14.42 11.98 8.88
C ALA A 182 13.95 13.09 9.85
N ALA A 183 14.72 14.18 9.97
CA ALA A 183 14.33 15.34 10.76
C ALA A 183 13.17 16.16 10.13
N SER A 184 13.05 16.11 8.80
CA SER A 184 12.05 16.84 8.00
C SER A 184 11.50 15.94 6.87
N GLY A 185 10.45 16.39 6.17
CA GLY A 185 9.79 15.63 5.08
C GLY A 185 8.38 15.18 5.43
N PRO A 186 7.86 14.07 4.86
CA PRO A 186 6.65 13.36 5.29
C PRO A 186 6.95 12.27 6.34
N SER A 187 5.94 11.89 7.14
CA SER A 187 6.03 10.75 8.08
C SER A 187 5.36 9.51 7.48
N ALA A 188 5.77 8.32 7.87
CA ALA A 188 5.07 7.09 7.53
C ALA A 188 3.92 6.89 8.51
N LEU A 189 2.74 6.52 8.01
CA LEU A 189 1.63 6.02 8.80
C LEU A 189 1.43 4.53 8.48
N ALA A 190 1.26 3.72 9.52
CA ALA A 190 0.82 2.32 9.40
C ALA A 190 -0.46 2.11 10.22
N TYR A 191 -1.41 1.40 9.62
CA TYR A 191 -2.68 1.06 10.24
C TYR A 191 -2.84 -0.45 10.32
N ALA A 192 -3.19 -0.93 11.51
CA ALA A 192 -3.38 -2.35 11.79
C ALA A 192 -4.64 -2.58 12.64
N LEU A 193 -5.22 -3.76 12.50
CA LEU A 193 -6.30 -4.24 13.34
C LEU A 193 -5.81 -5.40 14.20
N ILE A 194 -6.23 -5.43 15.46
CA ILE A 194 -6.00 -6.55 16.38
C ILE A 194 -7.37 -7.13 16.74
N ASN A 195 -7.59 -8.39 16.36
CA ASN A 195 -8.79 -9.15 16.72
C ASN A 195 -8.37 -10.56 17.17
N GLY A 196 -8.91 -11.04 18.30
CA GLY A 196 -8.54 -12.34 18.86
C GLY A 196 -7.04 -12.46 19.19
N GLY A 197 -6.38 -11.34 19.51
CA GLY A 197 -4.93 -11.27 19.74
C GLY A 197 -4.06 -11.30 18.47
N ILE A 198 -4.65 -11.41 17.28
CA ILE A 198 -3.93 -11.44 16.00
C ILE A 198 -3.90 -10.03 15.43
N GLN A 199 -2.70 -9.47 15.27
CA GLN A 199 -2.46 -8.21 14.58
C GLN A 199 -2.37 -8.43 13.07
N ARG A 200 -3.11 -7.66 12.28
CA ARG A 200 -3.06 -7.66 10.82
C ARG A 200 -2.96 -6.25 10.27
N LEU A 201 -2.04 -6.04 9.34
CA LEU A 201 -1.87 -4.77 8.63
C LEU A 201 -3.03 -4.53 7.68
N ILE A 202 -3.46 -3.27 7.56
CA ILE A 202 -4.44 -2.85 6.55
C ILE A 202 -3.75 -2.03 5.49
N THR A 203 -3.04 -0.98 5.88
CA THR A 203 -2.45 -0.06 4.92
C THR A 203 -1.29 0.72 5.52
N THR A 204 -0.49 1.32 4.64
CA THR A 204 0.52 2.30 4.99
C THR A 204 0.67 3.33 3.87
N PHE A 205 0.96 4.57 4.23
CA PHE A 205 1.12 5.69 3.30
C PHE A 205 1.89 6.85 3.96
N PRO A 206 2.48 7.76 3.17
CA PRO A 206 3.13 8.95 3.71
C PRO A 206 2.06 9.97 4.16
N VAL A 207 2.33 10.68 5.25
CA VAL A 207 1.49 11.76 5.77
C VAL A 207 2.32 13.04 5.95
N ALA A 208 1.85 14.13 5.37
CA ALA A 208 2.54 15.43 5.47
C ALA A 208 2.42 16.03 6.88
N SER A 209 1.22 15.94 7.49
CA SER A 209 0.95 16.44 8.83
C SER A 209 0.36 15.33 9.73
N PRO A 210 1.19 14.68 10.56
CA PRO A 210 0.71 13.76 11.59
C PRO A 210 -0.35 14.38 12.51
N ALA A 211 -0.17 15.65 12.89
CA ALA A 211 -1.10 16.36 13.76
C ALA A 211 -2.49 16.46 13.13
N ALA A 212 -2.59 16.88 11.87
CA ALA A 212 -3.87 16.99 11.19
C ALA A 212 -4.61 15.64 11.09
N VAL A 213 -3.88 14.55 10.83
CA VAL A 213 -4.47 13.20 10.82
C VAL A 213 -4.99 12.82 12.20
N LEU A 214 -4.23 13.10 13.26
CA LEU A 214 -4.63 12.78 14.62
C LEU A 214 -5.80 13.63 15.10
N ASP A 215 -5.84 14.92 14.73
CA ASP A 215 -6.96 15.81 15.04
C ASP A 215 -8.26 15.30 14.40
N GLU A 216 -8.21 14.84 13.13
CA GLU A 216 -9.38 14.22 12.47
C GLU A 216 -9.79 12.89 13.13
N VAL A 217 -8.80 12.10 13.58
CA VAL A 217 -9.05 10.85 14.29
C VAL A 217 -9.73 11.09 15.63
N ASP A 218 -9.26 12.10 16.37
CA ASP A 218 -9.71 12.43 17.73
C ASP A 218 -11.05 13.20 17.71
N ALA A 219 -11.36 13.93 16.64
CA ALA A 219 -12.62 14.66 16.48
C ALA A 219 -13.83 13.75 16.12
N ALA A 220 -13.57 12.53 15.66
CA ALA A 220 -14.63 11.60 15.23
C ALA A 220 -14.77 10.41 16.20
N ALA A 221 -15.98 9.84 16.26
CA ALA A 221 -16.21 8.61 17.02
C ALA A 221 -15.30 7.47 16.49
N PRO A 222 -14.85 6.54 17.37
CA PRO A 222 -14.08 5.37 16.97
C PRO A 222 -14.75 4.61 15.82
N ARG A 223 -14.03 4.44 14.72
CA ARG A 223 -14.46 3.70 13.53
C ARG A 223 -13.27 3.08 12.82
N LEU A 224 -13.53 2.08 11.99
CA LEU A 224 -12.53 1.61 11.03
C LEU A 224 -12.27 2.69 9.97
N ARG A 225 -11.03 2.76 9.51
CA ARG A 225 -10.54 3.80 8.60
C ARG A 225 -9.72 3.21 7.47
N TRP A 226 -9.51 4.01 6.43
CA TRP A 226 -8.62 3.71 5.32
C TRP A 226 -8.94 2.38 4.64
N ASN A 227 -10.24 2.18 4.42
CA ASN A 227 -10.89 1.06 3.75
C ASN A 227 -10.90 -0.25 4.55
N ALA A 228 -10.53 -0.24 5.82
CA ALA A 228 -10.54 -1.43 6.68
C ALA A 228 -11.94 -2.02 6.86
N VAL A 229 -11.99 -3.35 6.89
CA VAL A 229 -13.20 -4.15 7.19
C VAL A 229 -12.87 -5.11 8.34
N ALA A 230 -13.79 -5.22 9.31
CA ALA A 230 -13.69 -6.16 10.44
C ALA A 230 -14.07 -7.59 10.03
#